data_AF-A0A1I4XMG9-F1
#
_entry.id   AF-A0A1I4XMG9-F1
#
_cell.length_a   1.000
_cell.length_b   1.000
_cell.length_c   1.000
_cell.angle_alpha   90.00
_cell.angle_beta   90.00
_cell.angle_gamma   90.00
#
_symmetry.space_group_name_H-M   'P 1'
#
loop_
_entity.id
_entity.type
_entity.pdbx_description
1 polymer ?
#
loop_
_entity_poly.entity_id
_entity_poly.type
_entity_poly.pdbx_seq_one_letter_code
_entity_poly.pdbx_strand_id
1 'polypeptide(L)'
;MIKKLIVAGLLCLSATSLYAQKFTFDLNEKSNDKISPIVRDQISEFTLVIRQIVQEEKKAMEKKIAEVDKDLADGKLNSSEATAKKEALANVYSGSINERIQEVNFNLDDIIKQQVAFSIMNGEDPITPKTQQEAIKKYKINNTINGYGSYGYMAFTGKNNDELDKHEKFSSNLTLGLVYERQLSITSPINFLAGGLLSWRTYRLDDDMMFNRDGDGNVGLVKSEKSLDKSKLRSAYFMVPVGFKYNFSKIKRVTDDFTYRPQSKHYIAAYGYGGTLLSSNNIVKGDGIRNKNKGNYNVNNFVYGAEITVGLGIVNLFVRKDFNNYFKDNTFDNRKMIQFGINLGI
;
A
#
# COMPACT_ATOMS: atom_id res chain seq x y z
N MET A 1 5.96 38.03 0.62
CA MET A 1 7.38 37.77 0.95
C MET A 1 7.54 37.14 2.33
N ILE A 2 6.82 36.05 2.62
CA ILE A 2 7.05 35.19 3.81
C ILE A 2 7.41 33.83 3.24
N LYS A 3 8.67 33.63 2.82
CA LYS A 3 9.08 32.40 2.10
C LYS A 3 10.44 31.82 2.51
N LYS A 4 11.09 32.32 3.57
CA LYS A 4 12.42 31.81 3.97
C LYS A 4 12.69 31.65 5.47
N LEU A 5 11.74 31.91 6.37
CA LEU A 5 12.06 32.09 7.79
C LEU A 5 11.79 30.90 8.73
N ILE A 6 11.15 29.81 8.30
CA ILE A 6 10.65 28.82 9.27
C ILE A 6 11.70 27.76 9.68
N VAL A 7 12.72 27.45 8.88
CA VAL A 7 13.61 26.30 9.17
C VAL A 7 15.05 26.68 9.54
N ALA A 8 15.49 27.92 9.27
CA ALA A 8 16.82 28.38 9.71
C ALA A 8 16.92 28.57 11.25
N GLY A 9 15.80 28.61 11.96
CA GLY A 9 15.74 28.90 13.41
C GLY A 9 15.94 27.71 14.35
N LEU A 10 15.96 26.45 13.87
CA LEU A 10 16.01 25.28 14.76
C LEU A 10 17.39 24.60 14.87
N LEU A 11 18.39 25.03 14.09
CA LEU A 11 19.74 24.43 14.07
C LEU A 11 20.81 25.26 14.80
N CYS A 12 20.50 26.48 15.27
CA CYS A 12 21.40 27.31 16.08
C CYS A 12 21.16 27.24 17.60
N LEU A 13 20.35 26.31 18.09
CA LEU A 13 19.99 26.22 19.52
C LEU A 13 20.93 25.37 20.39
N SER A 14 22.19 25.19 19.96
CA SER A 14 23.27 24.68 20.80
C SER A 14 24.34 25.74 21.08
N ALA A 15 23.94 26.99 21.33
CA ALA A 15 24.78 27.97 22.04
C ALA A 15 23.91 29.15 22.51
N THR A 16 24.10 29.54 23.76
CA THR A 16 23.52 30.71 24.45
C THR A 16 22.11 30.53 25.05
N SER A 17 22.13 30.29 26.35
CA SER A 17 21.02 30.47 27.28
C SER A 17 20.80 31.96 27.57
N LEU A 18 19.52 32.35 27.59
CA LEU A 18 18.87 33.50 28.25
C LEU A 18 18.17 34.49 27.30
N TYR A 19 16.88 34.68 27.62
CA TYR A 19 15.87 35.57 27.01
C TYR A 19 15.33 35.19 25.62
N ALA A 20 14.41 34.23 25.61
CA ALA A 20 13.41 34.10 24.54
C ALA A 20 12.01 34.00 25.17
N GLN A 21 11.13 34.94 24.81
CA GLN A 21 9.70 34.86 25.13
C GLN A 21 9.17 33.54 24.56
N LYS A 22 8.63 32.70 25.45
CA LYS A 22 7.98 31.43 25.12
C LYS A 22 6.77 31.69 24.21
N PHE A 23 6.89 31.35 22.92
CA PHE A 23 5.74 30.85 22.18
C PHE A 23 5.63 29.35 22.45
N THR A 24 4.94 28.98 23.51
CA THR A 24 4.49 27.62 23.74
C THR A 24 3.24 27.39 22.90
N PHE A 25 3.36 26.59 21.83
CA PHE A 25 2.21 25.88 21.29
C PHE A 25 1.91 24.72 22.22
N ASP A 26 1.11 25.00 23.24
CA ASP A 26 0.53 23.97 24.09
C ASP A 26 -0.68 23.38 23.36
N LEU A 27 -0.51 22.21 22.73
CA LEU A 27 -1.60 21.46 22.10
C LEU A 27 -2.42 20.67 23.14
N ASN A 28 -2.21 20.92 24.43
CA ASN A 28 -2.97 20.31 25.53
C ASN A 28 -3.81 21.33 26.30
N GLU A 29 -4.28 22.39 25.64
CA GLU A 29 -5.31 23.25 26.22
C GLU A 29 -6.72 22.91 25.68
N LYS A 30 -7.63 22.64 26.62
CA LYS A 30 -9.05 22.36 26.42
C LYS A 30 -9.80 23.58 25.85
N SER A 31 -9.57 23.93 24.59
CA SER A 31 -10.47 24.79 23.81
C SER A 31 -10.62 24.26 22.37
N ASN A 32 -11.25 23.08 22.26
CA ASN A 32 -11.45 22.35 21.00
C ASN A 32 -12.50 22.97 20.05
N ASP A 33 -13.02 24.16 20.35
CA ASP A 33 -14.17 24.78 19.64
C ASP A 33 -13.77 25.77 18.52
N LYS A 34 -12.49 26.09 18.34
CA LYS A 34 -12.07 27.19 17.45
C LYS A 34 -11.59 26.78 16.06
N ILE A 35 -11.34 25.49 15.81
CA ILE A 35 -10.82 25.00 14.52
C ILE A 35 -11.82 24.01 13.92
N SER A 36 -12.17 24.19 12.64
CA SER A 36 -13.07 23.26 11.95
C SER A 36 -12.53 21.82 12.04
N PRO A 37 -13.36 20.81 12.38
CA PRO A 37 -12.92 19.42 12.41
C PRO A 37 -12.34 18.94 11.07
N ILE A 38 -12.83 19.46 9.95
CA ILE A 38 -12.34 19.13 8.60
C ILE A 38 -10.91 19.65 8.43
N VAL A 39 -10.67 20.91 8.82
CA VAL A 39 -9.35 21.54 8.81
C VAL A 39 -8.37 20.77 9.69
N ARG A 40 -8.81 20.34 10.87
CA ARG A 40 -7.98 19.54 11.79
C ARG A 40 -7.59 18.18 11.20
N ASP A 41 -8.53 17.47 10.58
CA ASP A 41 -8.27 16.17 9.95
C ASP A 41 -7.29 16.33 8.77
N GLN A 42 -7.46 17.36 7.93
CA GLN A 42 -6.56 17.68 6.82
C GLN A 42 -5.14 18.06 7.29
N ILE A 43 -5.01 18.89 8.32
CA ILE A 43 -3.72 19.25 8.93
C ILE A 43 -3.04 18.01 9.52
N SER A 44 -3.80 17.11 10.15
CA SER A 44 -3.27 15.88 10.74
C SER A 44 -2.72 14.93 9.67
N GLU A 45 -3.46 14.75 8.56
CA GLU A 45 -2.99 13.95 7.43
C GLU A 45 -1.70 14.52 6.82
N PHE A 46 -1.66 15.84 6.59
CA PHE A 46 -0.46 16.51 6.09
C PHE A 46 0.74 16.38 7.04
N THR A 47 0.50 16.45 8.34
CA THR A 47 1.54 16.26 9.36
C THR A 47 2.13 14.85 9.31
N LEU A 48 1.31 13.83 9.04
CA LEU A 48 1.79 12.46 8.86
C LEU A 48 2.67 12.32 7.62
N VAL A 49 2.28 12.93 6.50
CA VAL A 49 3.06 12.93 5.25
C VAL A 49 4.41 13.63 5.45
N ILE A 50 4.43 14.82 6.06
CA ILE A 50 5.68 15.52 6.38
C ILE A 50 6.56 14.64 7.27
N ARG A 51 5.99 14.06 8.34
CA ARG A 51 6.74 13.20 9.26
C ARG A 51 7.37 12.02 8.52
N GLN A 52 6.66 11.42 7.58
CA GLN A 52 7.19 10.33 6.76
C GLN A 52 8.35 10.79 5.88
N ILE A 53 8.21 11.92 5.15
CA ILE A 53 9.29 12.48 4.32
C ILE A 53 10.54 12.74 5.16
N VAL A 54 10.39 13.38 6.32
CA VAL A 54 11.50 13.68 7.23
C VAL A 54 12.17 12.40 7.73
N GLN A 55 11.40 11.37 8.08
CA GLN A 55 11.97 10.09 8.54
C GLN A 55 12.73 9.35 7.44
N GLU A 56 12.21 9.34 6.22
CA GLU A 56 12.86 8.72 5.06
C GLU A 56 14.20 9.41 4.73
N GLU A 57 14.19 10.74 4.61
CA GLU A 57 15.38 11.53 4.29
C GLU A 57 16.42 11.47 5.41
N LYS A 58 15.98 11.53 6.67
CA LYS A 58 16.88 11.36 7.82
C LYS A 58 17.56 10.00 7.81
N LYS A 59 16.83 8.93 7.55
CA LYS A 59 17.38 7.57 7.49
C LYS A 59 18.39 7.41 6.34
N ALA A 60 18.12 8.04 5.19
CA ALA A 60 19.05 8.07 4.06
C ALA A 60 20.33 8.86 4.40
N MET A 61 20.18 10.01 5.05
CA MET A 61 21.29 10.84 5.53
C MET A 61 22.18 10.09 6.53
N GLU A 62 21.59 9.44 7.54
CA GLU A 62 22.33 8.66 8.55
C GLU A 62 23.17 7.56 7.90
N LYS A 63 22.64 6.89 6.86
CA LYS A 63 23.41 5.89 6.10
C LYS A 63 24.64 6.52 5.41
N LYS A 64 24.49 7.70 4.82
CA LYS A 64 25.59 8.41 4.16
C LYS A 64 26.61 8.95 5.15
N ILE A 65 26.19 9.43 6.31
CA ILE A 65 27.10 9.84 7.39
C ILE A 65 27.90 8.65 7.89
N ALA A 66 27.27 7.48 8.07
CA ALA A 66 27.97 6.26 8.47
C ALA A 66 29.02 5.79 7.45
N GLU A 67 28.78 5.98 6.15
CA GLU A 67 29.79 5.75 5.10
C GLU A 67 31.00 6.69 5.28
N VAL A 68 30.77 7.98 5.54
CA VAL A 68 31.83 8.96 5.80
C VAL A 68 32.61 8.64 7.07
N ASP A 69 31.93 8.19 8.13
CA ASP A 69 32.56 7.76 9.38
C ASP A 69 33.45 6.53 9.19
N LYS A 70 33.02 5.60 8.34
CA LYS A 70 33.83 4.45 7.97
C LYS A 70 35.09 4.87 7.21
N ASP A 71 34.98 5.79 6.25
CA ASP A 71 36.13 6.30 5.50
C ASP A 71 37.12 7.08 6.39
N LEU A 72 36.62 7.77 7.43
CA LEU A 72 37.45 8.40 8.46
C LEU A 72 38.18 7.35 9.31
N ALA A 73 37.49 6.28 9.75
CA ALA A 73 38.06 5.19 10.53
C ALA A 73 39.11 4.37 9.74
N ASP A 74 38.87 4.20 8.43
CA ASP A 74 39.79 3.53 7.50
C ASP A 74 41.00 4.41 7.11
N GLY A 75 41.08 5.66 7.62
CA GLY A 75 42.17 6.59 7.32
C GLY A 75 42.16 7.17 5.90
N LYS A 76 41.05 7.00 5.15
CA LYS A 76 40.89 7.52 3.79
C LYS A 76 40.54 9.01 3.74
N LEU A 77 40.09 9.56 4.88
CA LEU A 77 39.73 10.97 5.05
C LEU A 77 40.36 11.49 6.34
N ASN A 78 40.69 12.78 6.36
CA ASN A 78 41.04 13.45 7.60
C ASN A 78 39.78 14.01 8.32
N SER A 79 39.92 14.36 9.60
CA SER A 79 38.79 14.84 10.43
C SER A 79 38.13 16.11 9.88
N SER A 80 38.89 16.98 9.20
CA SER A 80 38.37 18.22 8.61
C SER A 80 37.50 17.92 7.39
N GLU A 81 37.98 17.06 6.50
CA GLU A 81 37.26 16.60 5.30
C GLU A 81 35.99 15.82 5.65
N ALA A 82 36.06 14.95 6.67
CA ALA A 82 34.89 14.23 7.14
C ALA A 82 33.81 15.18 7.69
N THR A 83 34.22 16.21 8.43
CA THR A 83 33.30 17.24 8.95
C THR A 83 32.64 18.02 7.82
N ALA A 84 33.43 18.51 6.86
CA ALA A 84 32.92 19.23 5.69
C ALA A 84 31.96 18.38 4.83
N LYS A 85 32.25 17.08 4.64
CA LYS A 85 31.36 16.16 3.93
C LYS A 85 30.05 15.92 4.67
N LYS A 86 30.07 15.76 5.99
CA LYS A 86 28.85 15.59 6.80
C LYS A 86 27.97 16.85 6.75
N GLU A 87 28.57 18.03 6.80
CA GLU A 87 27.85 19.30 6.68
C GLU A 87 27.23 19.47 5.27
N ALA A 88 27.98 19.15 4.21
CA ALA A 88 27.46 19.15 2.85
C ALA A 88 26.30 18.17 2.67
N LEU A 89 26.40 16.96 3.24
CA LEU A 89 25.30 15.98 3.24
C LEU A 89 24.06 16.54 3.95
N ALA A 90 24.23 17.13 5.15
CA ALA A 90 23.11 17.73 5.88
C ALA A 90 22.39 18.81 5.06
N ASN A 91 23.15 19.64 4.33
CA ASN A 91 22.57 20.67 3.44
C ASN A 91 21.81 20.07 2.27
N VAL A 92 22.33 19.01 1.64
CA VAL A 92 21.65 18.29 0.54
C VAL A 92 20.34 17.68 1.02
N TYR A 93 20.36 16.95 2.15
CA TYR A 93 19.15 16.30 2.67
C TYR A 93 18.13 17.31 3.21
N SER A 94 18.58 18.41 3.80
CA SER A 94 17.69 19.54 4.17
C SER A 94 17.02 20.17 2.94
N GLY A 95 17.78 20.37 1.86
CA GLY A 95 17.25 20.83 0.58
C GLY A 95 16.20 19.87 0.01
N SER A 96 16.52 18.57 -0.01
CA SER A 96 15.61 17.53 -0.51
C SER A 96 14.31 17.43 0.31
N ILE A 97 14.38 17.52 1.64
CA ILE A 97 13.19 17.57 2.50
C ILE A 97 12.30 18.75 2.11
N ASN A 98 12.88 19.94 1.91
CA ASN A 98 12.12 21.12 1.53
C ASN A 98 11.45 20.97 0.15
N GLU A 99 12.17 20.44 -0.84
CA GLU A 99 11.62 20.19 -2.17
C GLU A 99 10.47 19.18 -2.11
N ARG A 100 10.66 18.05 -1.43
CA ARG A 100 9.62 17.02 -1.26
C ARG A 100 8.40 17.53 -0.52
N ILE A 101 8.57 18.37 0.51
CA ILE A 101 7.44 19.00 1.22
C ILE A 101 6.69 19.98 0.30
N GLN A 102 7.39 20.72 -0.57
CA GLN A 102 6.76 21.63 -1.53
C GLN A 102 5.97 20.89 -2.63
N GLU A 103 6.43 19.71 -3.04
CA GLU A 103 5.71 18.85 -3.98
C GLU A 103 4.43 18.25 -3.39
N VAL A 104 4.34 18.13 -2.06
CA VAL A 104 3.07 17.83 -1.39
C VAL A 104 2.16 19.03 -1.59
N ASN A 105 1.33 18.97 -2.63
CA ASN A 105 0.38 20.01 -3.04
C ASN A 105 -0.69 20.23 -1.96
N PHE A 106 -0.30 20.90 -0.89
CA PHE A 106 -1.15 21.28 0.22
C PHE A 106 -1.82 22.60 -0.11
N ASN A 107 -3.07 22.53 -0.53
CA ASN A 107 -3.85 23.71 -0.87
C ASN A 107 -4.24 24.46 0.42
N LEU A 108 -3.32 25.28 0.91
CA LEU A 108 -3.49 26.08 2.12
C LEU A 108 -4.66 27.07 1.96
N ASP A 109 -4.91 27.54 0.73
CA ASP A 109 -5.99 28.47 0.43
C ASP A 109 -7.38 27.83 0.68
N ASP A 110 -7.56 26.55 0.34
CA ASP A 110 -8.82 25.85 0.62
C ASP A 110 -9.04 25.62 2.11
N ILE A 111 -7.96 25.33 2.84
CA ILE A 111 -8.01 25.15 4.31
C ILE A 111 -8.34 26.48 5.00
N ILE A 112 -7.72 27.57 4.55
CA ILE A 112 -8.00 28.92 5.06
C ILE A 112 -9.44 29.30 4.73
N LYS A 113 -9.93 29.06 3.50
CA LYS A 113 -11.34 29.32 3.14
C LYS A 113 -12.30 28.55 4.04
N GLN A 114 -12.03 27.28 4.32
CA GLN A 114 -12.85 26.46 5.22
C GLN A 114 -12.82 26.98 6.66
N GLN A 115 -11.65 27.35 7.18
CA GLN A 115 -11.51 27.91 8.53
C GLN A 115 -12.16 29.28 8.67
N VAL A 116 -12.04 30.14 7.65
CA VAL A 116 -12.66 31.46 7.61
C VAL A 116 -14.19 31.32 7.54
N ALA A 117 -14.69 30.41 6.69
CA ALA A 117 -16.12 30.15 6.60
C ALA A 117 -16.69 29.59 7.93
N PHE A 118 -15.98 28.70 8.61
CA PHE A 118 -16.32 28.21 9.96
C PHE A 118 -16.34 29.34 11.01
N SER A 119 -15.39 30.27 10.93
CA SER A 119 -15.30 31.41 11.86
C SER A 119 -16.41 32.45 11.62
N ILE A 120 -16.79 32.69 10.36
CA ILE A 120 -17.89 33.60 9.99
C ILE A 120 -19.25 33.04 10.43
N MET A 121 -19.39 31.71 10.47
CA MET A 121 -20.64 31.04 10.86
C MET A 121 -20.73 30.69 12.36
N ASN A 122 -20.02 31.43 13.22
CA ASN A 122 -20.04 31.25 14.68
C ASN A 122 -19.75 29.81 15.15
N GLY A 123 -18.86 29.09 14.44
CA GLY A 123 -18.51 27.70 14.78
C GLY A 123 -19.47 26.64 14.22
N GLU A 124 -20.47 27.04 13.43
CA GLU A 124 -21.24 26.11 12.60
C GLU A 124 -20.50 25.86 11.28
N ASP A 125 -20.31 24.60 10.90
CA ASP A 125 -19.70 24.27 9.61
C ASP A 125 -20.66 24.73 8.48
N PRO A 126 -20.20 25.51 7.49
CA PRO A 126 -21.04 25.99 6.37
C PRO A 126 -21.70 24.88 5.56
N ILE A 127 -21.12 23.68 5.65
CA ILE A 127 -21.49 22.52 4.88
C ILE A 127 -22.36 21.58 5.72
N THR A 128 -22.48 21.78 7.04
CA THR A 128 -23.35 20.92 7.88
C THR A 128 -24.81 21.23 7.58
N PRO A 129 -25.59 20.21 7.14
CA PRO A 129 -27.02 20.40 6.89
C PRO A 129 -27.71 20.75 8.21
N LYS A 130 -28.48 21.84 8.21
CA LYS A 130 -29.11 22.38 9.43
C LYS A 130 -30.42 21.67 9.76
N THR A 131 -30.98 20.95 8.78
CA THR A 131 -32.21 20.17 8.93
C THR A 131 -31.98 18.68 8.69
N GLN A 132 -32.82 17.83 9.31
CA GLN A 132 -32.76 16.38 9.15
C GLN A 132 -32.98 15.95 7.68
N GLN A 133 -33.84 16.67 6.94
CA GLN A 133 -34.11 16.40 5.52
C GLN A 133 -32.87 16.66 4.64
N GLU A 134 -32.15 17.75 4.90
CA GLU A 134 -30.88 18.03 4.22
C GLU A 134 -29.79 17.02 4.61
N ALA A 135 -29.78 16.56 5.87
CA ALA A 135 -28.85 15.55 6.36
C ALA A 135 -29.05 14.19 5.67
N ILE A 136 -30.30 13.74 5.52
CA ILE A 136 -30.67 12.52 4.80
C ILE A 136 -30.31 12.63 3.31
N LYS A 137 -30.50 13.81 2.70
CA LYS A 137 -30.19 14.03 1.27
C LYS A 137 -28.68 14.02 1.01
N LYS A 138 -27.90 14.57 1.95
CA LYS A 138 -26.44 14.70 1.84
C LYS A 138 -25.70 13.42 2.23
N TYR A 139 -26.03 12.83 3.37
CA TYR A 139 -25.37 11.64 3.89
C TYR A 139 -26.20 10.42 3.55
N LYS A 140 -25.72 9.66 2.56
CA LYS A 140 -26.34 8.41 2.12
C LYS A 140 -25.44 7.23 2.46
N ILE A 141 -26.05 6.05 2.49
CA ILE A 141 -25.31 4.79 2.56
C ILE A 141 -24.26 4.77 1.44
N ASN A 142 -23.00 4.56 1.82
CA ASN A 142 -21.92 4.49 0.84
C ASN A 142 -22.11 3.24 -0.03
N ASN A 143 -22.20 3.45 -1.34
CA ASN A 143 -22.43 2.41 -2.33
C ASN A 143 -21.59 2.71 -3.56
N THR A 144 -20.45 2.04 -3.69
CA THR A 144 -19.44 2.37 -4.71
C THR A 144 -18.95 1.14 -5.44
N ILE A 145 -18.51 1.35 -6.69
CA ILE A 145 -17.74 0.36 -7.43
C ILE A 145 -16.33 0.94 -7.53
N ASN A 146 -15.38 0.25 -6.91
CA ASN A 146 -13.99 0.65 -6.87
C ASN A 146 -13.17 -0.21 -7.85
N GLY A 147 -12.23 0.42 -8.54
CA GLY A 147 -11.20 -0.30 -9.28
C GLY A 147 -10.23 -0.96 -8.31
N TYR A 148 -10.06 -2.28 -8.41
CA TYR A 148 -9.14 -3.05 -7.58
C TYR A 148 -7.85 -3.34 -8.32
N GLY A 149 -6.72 -3.14 -7.65
CA GLY A 149 -5.42 -3.55 -8.16
C GLY A 149 -4.52 -4.05 -7.04
N SER A 150 -3.86 -5.19 -7.24
CA SER A 150 -2.91 -5.74 -6.26
C SER A 150 -1.71 -6.39 -6.92
N TYR A 151 -0.55 -6.23 -6.29
CA TYR A 151 0.67 -6.94 -6.65
C TYR A 151 1.26 -7.59 -5.40
N GLY A 152 1.61 -8.87 -5.49
CA GLY A 152 2.22 -9.57 -4.36
C GLY A 152 3.12 -10.71 -4.77
N TYR A 153 4.01 -11.07 -3.85
CA TYR A 153 4.86 -12.24 -3.95
C TYR A 153 4.06 -13.49 -3.61
N MET A 154 4.28 -14.57 -4.37
CA MET A 154 3.69 -15.88 -4.14
C MET A 154 4.73 -16.80 -3.51
N ALA A 155 4.35 -17.44 -2.41
CA ALA A 155 5.01 -18.57 -1.82
C ALA A 155 4.07 -19.77 -1.78
N PHE A 156 4.60 -20.93 -1.39
CA PHE A 156 3.81 -22.15 -1.29
C PHE A 156 4.06 -22.86 0.04
N THR A 157 3.00 -23.44 0.58
CA THR A 157 2.99 -24.21 1.84
C THR A 157 2.74 -25.68 1.55
N GLY A 158 3.23 -26.58 2.40
CA GLY A 158 3.14 -28.03 2.18
C GLY A 158 4.05 -28.54 1.06
N LYS A 159 5.24 -27.93 0.93
CA LYS A 159 6.26 -28.25 -0.06
C LYS A 159 7.04 -29.50 0.35
N ASN A 160 7.00 -30.53 -0.49
CA ASN A 160 7.78 -31.76 -0.30
C ASN A 160 8.44 -32.22 -1.62
N ASN A 161 8.54 -31.37 -2.63
CA ASN A 161 9.06 -31.75 -3.95
C ASN A 161 10.40 -31.05 -4.22
N ASP A 162 11.48 -31.77 -3.91
CA ASP A 162 12.85 -31.31 -4.07
C ASP A 162 13.19 -30.87 -5.51
N GLU A 163 12.56 -31.47 -6.53
CA GLU A 163 12.81 -31.17 -7.93
C GLU A 163 12.30 -29.78 -8.29
N LEU A 164 11.09 -29.42 -7.86
CA LEU A 164 10.51 -28.10 -8.12
C LEU A 164 11.03 -27.03 -7.15
N ASP A 165 11.32 -27.40 -5.92
CA ASP A 165 11.70 -26.46 -4.86
C ASP A 165 13.10 -25.89 -5.04
N LYS A 166 14.06 -26.67 -5.54
CA LYS A 166 15.44 -26.22 -5.79
C LYS A 166 15.53 -25.18 -6.90
N HIS A 167 14.61 -25.22 -7.84
CA HIS A 167 14.61 -24.37 -9.03
C HIS A 167 13.58 -23.24 -8.94
N GLU A 168 12.95 -23.00 -7.78
CA GLU A 168 11.94 -21.96 -7.62
C GLU A 168 12.57 -20.57 -7.53
N LYS A 169 12.12 -19.66 -8.40
CA LYS A 169 12.49 -18.24 -8.37
C LYS A 169 11.34 -17.39 -7.86
N PHE A 170 11.61 -16.09 -7.66
CA PHE A 170 10.61 -15.09 -7.26
C PHE A 170 9.33 -15.17 -8.11
N SER A 171 8.28 -15.71 -7.49
CA SER A 171 6.97 -15.89 -8.10
C SER A 171 6.05 -14.76 -7.66
N SER A 172 5.21 -14.26 -8.56
CA SER A 172 4.37 -13.10 -8.26
C SER A 172 2.99 -13.19 -8.89
N ASN A 173 2.03 -12.50 -8.30
CA ASN A 173 0.68 -12.39 -8.81
C ASN A 173 0.26 -10.93 -8.92
N LEU A 174 -0.29 -10.59 -10.08
CA LEU A 174 -0.96 -9.32 -10.35
C LEU A 174 -2.46 -9.61 -10.42
N THR A 175 -3.27 -8.87 -9.67
CA THR A 175 -4.73 -8.97 -9.75
C THR A 175 -5.30 -7.59 -10.07
N LEU A 176 -6.23 -7.53 -11.02
CA LEU A 176 -6.98 -6.32 -11.36
C LEU A 176 -8.47 -6.64 -11.39
N GLY A 177 -9.35 -5.70 -11.10
CA GLY A 177 -10.78 -5.95 -11.20
C GLY A 177 -11.64 -4.81 -10.70
N LEU A 178 -12.90 -5.13 -10.44
CA LEU A 178 -13.88 -4.22 -9.85
C LEU A 178 -14.44 -4.86 -8.59
N VAL A 179 -14.48 -4.07 -7.51
CA VAL A 179 -15.07 -4.46 -6.24
C VAL A 179 -16.22 -3.51 -5.94
N TYR A 180 -17.39 -4.08 -5.81
CA TYR A 180 -18.58 -3.47 -5.28
C TYR A 180 -18.51 -3.43 -3.76
N GLU A 181 -18.69 -2.25 -3.20
CA GLU A 181 -18.69 -2.00 -1.76
C GLU A 181 -20.01 -1.33 -1.36
N ARG A 182 -20.67 -1.91 -0.37
CA ARG A 182 -21.90 -1.33 0.21
C ARG A 182 -21.84 -1.32 1.72
N GLN A 183 -21.92 -0.13 2.31
CA GLN A 183 -22.11 0.02 3.74
C GLN A 183 -23.49 -0.56 4.16
N LEU A 184 -23.55 -1.37 5.22
CA LEU A 184 -24.81 -2.06 5.58
C LEU A 184 -25.90 -1.11 6.08
N SER A 185 -25.53 -0.07 6.80
CA SER A 185 -26.41 1.01 7.26
C SER A 185 -25.61 2.30 7.39
N ILE A 186 -26.28 3.45 7.45
CA ILE A 186 -25.61 4.76 7.51
C ILE A 186 -24.66 4.93 8.72
N THR A 187 -24.86 4.15 9.79
CA THR A 187 -24.04 4.15 11.01
C THR A 187 -23.16 2.90 11.15
N SER A 188 -23.31 1.91 10.27
CA SER A 188 -22.61 0.63 10.35
C SER A 188 -21.10 0.79 10.14
N PRO A 189 -20.24 0.17 10.99
CA PRO A 189 -18.82 -0.02 10.69
C PRO A 189 -18.57 -0.98 9.54
N ILE A 190 -19.54 -1.83 9.21
CA ILE A 190 -19.37 -2.96 8.33
C ILE A 190 -19.91 -2.61 6.94
N ASN A 191 -19.10 -2.92 5.93
CA ASN A 191 -19.45 -2.85 4.53
C ASN A 191 -19.37 -4.24 3.93
N PHE A 192 -20.33 -4.58 3.10
CA PHE A 192 -20.33 -5.76 2.24
C PHE A 192 -19.43 -5.53 1.03
N LEU A 193 -18.68 -6.56 0.64
CA LEU A 193 -17.81 -6.59 -0.52
C LEU A 193 -18.23 -7.72 -1.46
N ALA A 194 -18.34 -7.43 -2.75
CA ALA A 194 -18.45 -8.42 -3.81
C ALA A 194 -17.76 -7.92 -5.08
N GLY A 195 -17.38 -8.76 -6.03
CA GLY A 195 -16.76 -8.24 -7.25
C GLY A 195 -16.36 -9.27 -8.29
N GLY A 196 -15.56 -8.81 -9.24
CA GLY A 196 -14.93 -9.64 -10.27
C GLY A 196 -13.47 -9.25 -10.43
N LEU A 197 -12.57 -10.21 -10.26
CA LEU A 197 -11.12 -10.04 -10.25
C LEU A 197 -10.46 -10.94 -11.29
N LEU A 198 -9.51 -10.39 -12.05
CA LEU A 198 -8.62 -11.11 -12.94
C LEU A 198 -7.26 -11.24 -12.27
N SER A 199 -6.82 -12.47 -12.01
CA SER A 199 -5.56 -12.78 -11.34
C SER A 199 -4.58 -13.46 -12.30
N TRP A 200 -3.45 -12.82 -12.57
CA TRP A 200 -2.33 -13.35 -13.33
C TRP A 200 -1.22 -13.82 -12.41
N ARG A 201 -1.24 -15.12 -12.11
CA ARG A 201 -0.24 -15.80 -11.29
C ARG A 201 0.93 -16.19 -12.17
N THR A 202 2.14 -15.80 -11.80
CA THR A 202 3.38 -16.12 -12.52
C THR A 202 4.32 -16.90 -11.60
N TYR A 203 4.38 -18.22 -11.80
CA TYR A 203 5.38 -19.10 -11.20
C TYR A 203 6.66 -19.02 -12.03
N ARG A 204 7.82 -18.79 -11.40
CA ARG A 204 9.10 -18.69 -12.11
C ARG A 204 10.07 -19.79 -11.70
N LEU A 205 10.84 -20.26 -12.67
CA LEU A 205 11.90 -21.24 -12.47
C LEU A 205 13.27 -20.62 -12.75
N ASP A 206 14.30 -21.21 -12.16
CA ASP A 206 15.72 -20.93 -12.40
C ASP A 206 16.44 -22.16 -13.00
N ASP A 207 17.77 -22.10 -13.11
CA ASP A 207 18.65 -23.21 -13.55
C ASP A 207 18.33 -23.77 -14.95
N ASP A 208 17.86 -22.89 -15.83
CA ASP A 208 17.45 -23.23 -17.20
C ASP A 208 16.35 -24.32 -17.27
N MET A 209 15.61 -24.51 -16.17
CA MET A 209 14.50 -25.45 -16.09
C MET A 209 13.23 -24.86 -16.70
N MET A 210 12.45 -25.66 -17.41
CA MET A 210 11.17 -25.26 -17.98
C MET A 210 10.09 -26.31 -17.78
N PHE A 211 8.83 -25.85 -17.70
CA PHE A 211 7.68 -26.75 -17.68
C PHE A 211 7.50 -27.41 -19.04
N ASN A 212 7.54 -28.74 -19.07
CA ASN A 212 7.23 -29.51 -20.25
C ASN A 212 5.90 -30.24 -20.09
N ARG A 213 5.22 -30.46 -21.22
CA ARG A 213 4.06 -31.34 -21.29
C ARG A 213 4.32 -32.34 -22.40
N ASP A 214 4.30 -33.62 -22.08
CA ASP A 214 4.49 -34.69 -23.07
C ASP A 214 3.20 -34.94 -23.90
N GLY A 215 3.28 -35.86 -24.86
CA GLY A 215 2.16 -36.23 -25.73
C GLY A 215 1.00 -36.90 -24.98
N ASP A 216 1.27 -37.57 -23.87
CA ASP A 216 0.29 -38.23 -23.01
C ASP A 216 -0.38 -37.26 -22.02
N GLY A 217 0.15 -36.03 -21.94
CA GLY A 217 -0.37 -34.95 -21.12
C GLY A 217 0.22 -34.88 -19.72
N ASN A 218 1.25 -35.66 -19.40
CA ASN A 218 2.01 -35.52 -18.16
C ASN A 218 2.81 -34.23 -18.19
N VAL A 219 2.89 -33.58 -17.04
CA VAL A 219 3.58 -32.30 -16.88
C VAL A 219 4.73 -32.51 -15.93
N GLY A 220 5.91 -32.04 -16.32
CA GLY A 220 7.12 -32.15 -15.52
C GLY A 220 8.08 -30.99 -15.77
N LEU A 221 9.24 -31.06 -15.16
CA LEU A 221 10.34 -30.12 -15.42
C LEU A 221 11.35 -30.77 -16.36
N VAL A 222 11.85 -30.00 -17.33
CA VAL A 222 12.96 -30.41 -18.18
C VAL A 222 14.00 -29.31 -18.22
N LYS A 223 15.26 -29.70 -18.29
CA LYS A 223 16.37 -28.76 -18.46
C LYS A 223 16.49 -28.36 -19.93
N SER A 224 16.62 -27.06 -20.18
CA SER A 224 16.94 -26.53 -21.50
C SER A 224 18.38 -26.83 -21.89
N GLU A 225 18.62 -27.18 -23.15
CA GLU A 225 19.98 -27.29 -23.70
C GLU A 225 20.68 -25.93 -23.85
N LYS A 226 19.88 -24.85 -23.91
CA LYS A 226 20.35 -23.47 -24.00
C LYS A 226 20.04 -22.70 -22.73
N SER A 227 20.86 -21.71 -22.42
CA SER A 227 20.64 -20.82 -21.27
C SER A 227 19.36 -20.00 -21.43
N LEU A 228 18.53 -19.97 -20.38
CA LEU A 228 17.23 -19.33 -20.31
C LEU A 228 17.25 -18.10 -19.41
N ASP A 229 17.08 -16.92 -20.00
CA ASP A 229 16.86 -15.68 -19.24
C ASP A 229 15.51 -15.66 -18.50
N LYS A 230 14.52 -16.36 -19.06
CA LYS A 230 13.15 -16.38 -18.54
C LYS A 230 12.55 -17.77 -18.70
N SER A 231 12.18 -18.39 -17.59
CA SER A 231 11.32 -19.56 -17.54
C SER A 231 10.19 -19.33 -16.55
N LYS A 232 8.94 -19.33 -17.04
CA LYS A 232 7.78 -19.05 -16.19
C LYS A 232 6.50 -19.71 -16.66
N LEU A 233 5.72 -20.19 -15.72
CA LEU A 233 4.35 -20.62 -15.91
C LEU A 233 3.40 -19.50 -15.47
N ARG A 234 2.57 -19.03 -16.41
CA ARG A 234 1.59 -17.98 -16.17
C ARG A 234 0.17 -18.52 -16.28
N SER A 235 -0.55 -18.45 -15.17
CA SER A 235 -1.94 -18.85 -15.06
C SER A 235 -2.83 -17.64 -14.82
N ALA A 236 -3.87 -17.47 -15.63
CA ALA A 236 -4.85 -16.41 -15.50
C ALA A 236 -6.17 -16.99 -14.98
N TYR A 237 -6.71 -16.39 -13.93
CA TYR A 237 -7.98 -16.77 -13.30
C TYR A 237 -8.96 -15.60 -13.30
N PHE A 238 -10.25 -15.91 -13.45
CA PHE A 238 -11.32 -15.02 -13.02
C PHE A 238 -11.77 -15.45 -11.63
N MET A 239 -11.87 -14.51 -10.70
CA MET A 239 -12.16 -14.75 -9.29
C MET A 239 -13.31 -13.85 -8.83
N VAL A 240 -14.22 -14.41 -8.05
CA VAL A 240 -15.34 -13.69 -7.43
C VAL A 240 -15.08 -13.61 -5.93
N PRO A 241 -14.66 -12.44 -5.40
CA PRO A 241 -14.54 -12.22 -3.96
C PRO A 241 -15.90 -11.90 -3.35
N VAL A 242 -16.17 -12.40 -2.14
CA VAL A 242 -17.32 -12.03 -1.32
C VAL A 242 -16.90 -11.96 0.15
N GLY A 243 -17.22 -10.86 0.83
CA GLY A 243 -16.89 -10.72 2.24
C GLY A 243 -17.27 -9.37 2.83
N PHE A 244 -16.49 -8.94 3.81
CA PHE A 244 -16.80 -7.76 4.62
C PHE A 244 -15.57 -6.90 4.87
N LYS A 245 -15.79 -5.59 4.96
CA LYS A 245 -14.83 -4.59 5.42
C LYS A 245 -15.34 -3.97 6.72
N TYR A 246 -14.50 -4.00 7.75
CA TYR A 246 -14.73 -3.33 9.02
C TYR A 246 -13.96 -2.01 9.08
N ASN A 247 -14.69 -0.91 9.22
CA ASN A 247 -14.16 0.42 9.28
C ASN A 247 -14.01 0.91 10.74
N PHE A 248 -12.82 1.39 11.11
CA PHE A 248 -12.53 1.88 12.47
C PHE A 248 -13.02 3.31 12.73
N SER A 249 -13.73 3.92 11.80
CA SER A 249 -14.30 5.26 11.99
C SER A 249 -15.33 5.31 13.13
N LYS A 250 -15.34 6.45 13.82
CA LYS A 250 -16.34 6.79 14.84
C LYS A 250 -17.58 7.38 14.18
N ILE A 251 -18.75 7.14 14.79
CA ILE A 251 -20.00 7.79 14.40
C ILE A 251 -19.87 9.29 14.63
N LYS A 252 -20.31 10.10 13.66
CA LYS A 252 -20.42 11.55 13.74
C LYS A 252 -21.90 11.93 13.85
N ARG A 253 -22.21 12.84 14.78
CA ARG A 253 -23.54 13.45 14.93
C ARG A 253 -23.58 14.74 14.13
N VAL A 254 -24.60 14.90 13.29
CA VAL A 254 -24.77 16.05 12.38
C VAL A 254 -25.85 16.98 12.94
N THR A 255 -26.98 16.41 13.35
CA THR A 255 -28.05 17.08 14.08
C THR A 255 -28.41 16.23 15.30
N ASP A 256 -29.26 16.73 16.20
CA ASP A 256 -29.69 15.97 17.38
C ASP A 256 -30.30 14.60 17.04
N ASP A 257 -31.02 14.53 15.91
CA ASP A 257 -31.69 13.31 15.44
C ASP A 257 -31.00 12.61 14.26
N PHE A 258 -29.79 13.04 13.86
CA PHE A 258 -29.09 12.44 12.72
C PHE A 258 -27.63 12.13 13.00
N THR A 259 -27.28 10.85 12.82
CA THR A 259 -25.92 10.34 12.96
C THR A 259 -25.53 9.53 11.73
N TYR A 260 -24.26 9.61 11.36
CA TYR A 260 -23.69 8.80 10.28
C TYR A 260 -22.28 8.37 10.63
N ARG A 261 -21.80 7.28 10.01
CA ARG A 261 -20.41 6.84 10.14
C ARG A 261 -19.66 7.12 8.84
N PRO A 262 -18.68 8.07 8.83
CA PRO A 262 -17.83 8.29 7.67
C PRO A 262 -16.95 7.07 7.40
N GLN A 263 -16.50 6.87 6.17
CA GLN A 263 -15.56 5.79 5.85
C GLN A 263 -14.13 6.25 6.12
N SER A 264 -13.43 5.58 7.05
CA SER A 264 -12.00 5.80 7.31
C SER A 264 -11.12 5.10 6.27
N LYS A 265 -9.93 5.69 6.11
CA LYS A 265 -8.73 5.14 5.46
C LYS A 265 -8.11 3.96 6.22
N HIS A 266 -8.49 3.78 7.50
CA HIS A 266 -8.08 2.66 8.34
C HIS A 266 -9.20 1.64 8.47
N TYR A 267 -8.95 0.41 8.01
CA TYR A 267 -9.93 -0.67 8.01
C TYR A 267 -9.26 -2.04 8.02
N ILE A 268 -10.03 -3.08 8.32
CA ILE A 268 -9.69 -4.47 8.02
C ILE A 268 -10.76 -5.03 7.09
N ALA A 269 -10.36 -5.66 5.99
CA ALA A 269 -11.26 -6.40 5.12
C ALA A 269 -10.91 -7.89 5.16
N ALA A 270 -11.93 -8.74 5.14
CA ALA A 270 -11.79 -10.17 5.05
C ALA A 270 -12.83 -10.71 4.06
N TYR A 271 -12.38 -11.47 3.08
CA TYR A 271 -13.27 -12.04 2.07
C TYR A 271 -12.80 -13.42 1.62
N GLY A 272 -13.78 -14.28 1.31
CA GLY A 272 -13.54 -15.51 0.59
C GLY A 272 -13.58 -15.24 -0.91
N TYR A 273 -12.95 -16.11 -1.70
CA TYR A 273 -13.09 -16.08 -3.15
C TYR A 273 -13.19 -17.49 -3.73
N GLY A 274 -13.88 -17.59 -4.87
CA GLY A 274 -13.84 -18.73 -5.78
C GLY A 274 -13.48 -18.25 -7.19
N GLY A 275 -12.78 -19.05 -7.98
CA GLY A 275 -12.35 -18.63 -9.30
C GLY A 275 -12.07 -19.78 -10.26
N THR A 276 -12.14 -19.48 -11.55
CA THR A 276 -11.97 -20.43 -12.65
C THR A 276 -10.76 -20.04 -13.50
N LEU A 277 -10.01 -21.04 -13.95
CA LEU A 277 -8.88 -20.86 -14.84
C LEU A 277 -9.36 -20.40 -16.23
N LEU A 278 -8.79 -19.31 -16.73
CA LEU A 278 -9.04 -18.80 -18.08
C LEU A 278 -7.95 -19.24 -19.06
N SER A 279 -6.70 -19.27 -18.61
CA SER A 279 -5.59 -19.74 -19.43
C SER A 279 -4.38 -20.12 -18.60
N SER A 280 -3.56 -21.03 -19.12
CA SER A 280 -2.23 -21.32 -18.61
C SER A 280 -1.24 -21.29 -19.78
N ASN A 281 -0.10 -20.62 -19.58
CA ASN A 281 0.91 -20.41 -20.60
C ASN A 281 2.29 -20.67 -20.00
N ASN A 282 3.08 -21.55 -20.62
CA ASN A 282 4.52 -21.61 -20.36
C ASN A 282 5.22 -20.60 -21.27
N ILE A 283 6.09 -19.77 -20.70
CA ILE A 283 6.82 -18.73 -21.41
C ILE A 283 8.30 -18.93 -21.13
N VAL A 284 9.03 -19.25 -22.20
CA VAL A 284 10.47 -19.50 -22.17
C VAL A 284 11.17 -18.52 -23.11
N LYS A 285 12.24 -17.88 -22.64
CA LYS A 285 13.10 -16.99 -23.45
C LYS A 285 14.56 -17.17 -23.04
N GLY A 286 15.44 -17.33 -24.02
CA GLY A 286 16.90 -17.39 -23.82
C GLY A 286 17.62 -17.76 -25.12
N ASP A 287 18.85 -17.30 -25.29
CA ASP A 287 19.75 -17.57 -26.43
C ASP A 287 19.06 -17.82 -27.79
N GLY A 288 18.40 -16.79 -28.32
CA GLY A 288 17.69 -16.82 -29.61
C GLY A 288 16.33 -17.56 -29.61
N ILE A 289 15.97 -18.27 -28.54
CA ILE A 289 14.68 -18.93 -28.35
C ILE A 289 13.71 -17.96 -27.66
N ARG A 290 12.53 -17.79 -28.26
CA ARG A 290 11.37 -17.15 -27.63
C ARG A 290 10.15 -18.00 -27.89
N ASN A 291 9.72 -18.77 -26.90
CA ASN A 291 8.55 -19.62 -27.01
C ASN A 291 7.49 -19.24 -25.97
N LYS A 292 6.23 -19.24 -26.40
CA LYS A 292 5.05 -19.08 -25.54
C LYS A 292 4.04 -20.14 -25.94
N ASN A 293 4.00 -21.21 -25.16
CA ASN A 293 3.06 -22.31 -25.37
C ASN A 293 1.87 -22.14 -24.43
N LYS A 294 0.69 -21.97 -25.01
CA LYS A 294 -0.58 -22.03 -24.26
C LYS A 294 -0.97 -23.51 -24.13
N GLY A 295 -1.25 -23.96 -22.92
CA GLY A 295 -1.55 -25.37 -22.68
C GLY A 295 -2.00 -25.62 -21.25
N ASN A 296 -2.53 -26.82 -21.02
CA ASN A 296 -2.85 -27.28 -19.67
C ASN A 296 -1.57 -27.82 -19.01
N TYR A 297 -0.94 -27.02 -18.14
CA TYR A 297 0.23 -27.40 -17.34
C TYR A 297 -0.16 -27.95 -15.95
N ASN A 298 -1.30 -28.63 -15.87
CA ASN A 298 -1.87 -29.20 -14.65
C ASN A 298 -1.95 -28.21 -13.47
N VAL A 299 -2.17 -26.94 -13.76
CA VAL A 299 -2.62 -25.99 -12.74
C VAL A 299 -4.10 -26.24 -12.46
N ASN A 300 -4.53 -25.98 -11.23
CA ASN A 300 -5.91 -26.29 -10.85
C ASN A 300 -6.91 -25.44 -11.66
N ASN A 301 -7.95 -26.08 -12.23
CA ASN A 301 -8.95 -25.36 -13.03
C ASN A 301 -9.87 -24.49 -12.18
N PHE A 302 -9.99 -24.82 -10.89
CA PHE A 302 -10.76 -24.07 -9.91
C PHE A 302 -9.86 -23.70 -8.74
N VAL A 303 -10.03 -22.48 -8.22
CA VAL A 303 -9.31 -22.00 -7.03
C VAL A 303 -10.29 -21.42 -6.04
N TYR A 304 -10.06 -21.67 -4.75
CA TYR A 304 -10.81 -21.00 -3.69
C TYR A 304 -9.91 -20.74 -2.50
N GLY A 305 -10.22 -19.69 -1.75
CA GLY A 305 -9.37 -19.24 -0.67
C GLY A 305 -9.96 -18.06 0.07
N ALA A 306 -9.13 -17.46 0.91
CA ALA A 306 -9.48 -16.25 1.64
C ALA A 306 -8.36 -15.22 1.53
N GLU A 307 -8.75 -13.95 1.64
CA GLU A 307 -7.85 -12.82 1.76
C GLU A 307 -8.24 -11.96 2.97
N ILE A 308 -7.21 -11.52 3.69
CA ILE A 308 -7.33 -10.48 4.71
C ILE A 308 -6.51 -9.28 4.23
N THR A 309 -7.09 -8.09 4.30
CA THR A 309 -6.44 -6.82 3.99
C THR A 309 -6.49 -5.89 5.19
N VAL A 310 -5.39 -5.19 5.46
CA VAL A 310 -5.32 -4.10 6.42
C VAL A 310 -5.06 -2.80 5.66
N GLY A 311 -6.00 -1.87 5.75
CA GLY A 311 -5.87 -0.54 5.16
C GLY A 311 -5.14 0.41 6.09
N LEU A 312 -4.01 0.96 5.64
CA LEU A 312 -3.19 1.93 6.38
C LEU A 312 -3.23 3.33 5.76
N GLY A 313 -4.28 3.60 4.97
CA GLY A 313 -4.55 4.87 4.32
C GLY A 313 -3.91 5.04 2.95
N ILE A 314 -2.58 5.14 2.87
CA ILE A 314 -1.89 5.33 1.57
C ILE A 314 -1.67 3.98 0.87
N VAL A 315 -1.37 2.94 1.65
CA VAL A 315 -1.11 1.59 1.15
C VAL A 315 -1.92 0.60 1.97
N ASN A 316 -2.45 -0.42 1.31
CA ASN A 316 -3.10 -1.55 1.98
C ASN A 316 -2.21 -2.79 1.87
N LEU A 317 -2.06 -3.51 2.97
CA LEU A 317 -1.33 -4.78 3.00
C LEU A 317 -2.32 -5.92 2.98
N PHE A 318 -2.06 -6.95 2.18
CA PHE A 318 -2.92 -8.13 2.15
C PHE A 318 -2.14 -9.43 2.28
N VAL A 319 -2.83 -10.43 2.82
CA VAL A 319 -2.42 -11.83 2.81
C VAL A 319 -3.55 -12.65 2.21
N ARG A 320 -3.24 -13.38 1.16
CA ARG A 320 -4.15 -14.25 0.42
C ARG A 320 -3.67 -15.69 0.52
N LYS A 321 -4.57 -16.63 0.77
CA LYS A 321 -4.25 -18.06 0.85
C LYS A 321 -5.27 -18.89 0.09
N ASP A 322 -4.77 -19.70 -0.84
CA ASP A 322 -5.58 -20.75 -1.47
C ASP A 322 -5.73 -21.94 -0.50
N PHE A 323 -6.92 -22.53 -0.48
CA PHE A 323 -7.21 -23.70 0.34
C PHE A 323 -7.06 -25.01 -0.44
N ASN A 324 -7.14 -24.94 -1.77
CA ASN A 324 -6.84 -26.05 -2.67
C ASN A 324 -5.37 -26.04 -3.13
N ASN A 325 -4.95 -27.16 -3.70
CA ASN A 325 -3.59 -27.34 -4.24
C ASN A 325 -3.43 -26.53 -5.53
N TYR A 326 -2.24 -25.95 -5.73
CA TYR A 326 -1.94 -25.11 -6.88
C TYR A 326 -1.89 -25.91 -8.19
N PHE A 327 -1.28 -27.09 -8.12
CA PHE A 327 -1.33 -28.09 -9.20
C PHE A 327 -2.42 -29.13 -8.90
N LYS A 328 -3.02 -29.67 -9.95
CA LYS A 328 -3.98 -30.78 -9.86
C LYS A 328 -3.26 -32.14 -9.96
N ASP A 329 -3.98 -33.19 -9.60
CA ASP A 329 -3.58 -34.59 -9.78
C ASP A 329 -2.20 -34.93 -9.19
N ASN A 330 -1.79 -34.20 -8.14
CA ASN A 330 -0.49 -34.32 -7.47
C ASN A 330 0.73 -34.22 -8.43
N THR A 331 0.61 -33.48 -9.54
CA THR A 331 1.64 -33.37 -10.60
C THR A 331 3.04 -33.06 -10.06
N PHE A 332 3.14 -32.23 -9.02
CA PHE A 332 4.41 -31.98 -8.32
C PHE A 332 4.26 -32.35 -6.84
N ASP A 333 3.30 -31.72 -6.16
CA ASP A 333 2.91 -32.01 -4.78
C ASP A 333 1.56 -31.33 -4.46
N ASN A 334 1.16 -31.42 -3.20
CA ASN A 334 -0.05 -30.78 -2.67
C ASN A 334 0.20 -29.33 -2.23
N ARG A 335 1.17 -28.63 -2.84
CA ARG A 335 1.51 -27.27 -2.42
C ARG A 335 0.33 -26.31 -2.58
N LYS A 336 0.09 -25.51 -1.56
CA LYS A 336 -0.97 -24.49 -1.55
C LYS A 336 -0.36 -23.10 -1.60
N MET A 337 -0.91 -22.24 -2.44
CA MET A 337 -0.40 -20.89 -2.63
C MET A 337 -0.73 -20.02 -1.41
N ILE A 338 0.27 -19.29 -0.93
CA ILE A 338 0.11 -18.14 -0.05
C ILE A 338 0.74 -16.92 -0.73
N GLN A 339 0.08 -15.78 -0.64
CA GLN A 339 0.52 -14.55 -1.27
C GLN A 339 0.45 -13.41 -0.26
N PHE A 340 1.45 -12.54 -0.31
CA PHE A 340 1.51 -11.31 0.47
C PHE A 340 1.94 -10.15 -0.43
N GLY A 341 1.38 -8.98 -0.20
CA GLY A 341 1.67 -7.82 -1.03
C GLY A 341 0.83 -6.60 -0.71
N ILE A 342 0.73 -5.72 -1.70
CA ILE A 342 0.01 -4.45 -1.60
C ILE A 342 -1.21 -4.46 -2.52
N ASN A 343 -2.31 -3.87 -2.06
CA ASN A 343 -3.48 -3.60 -2.89
C ASN A 343 -3.96 -2.15 -2.80
N LEU A 344 -4.77 -1.76 -3.77
CA LEU A 344 -5.41 -0.46 -3.91
C LEU A 344 -6.88 -0.69 -4.29
N GLY A 345 -7.77 0.14 -3.76
CA GLY A 345 -9.18 0.17 -4.18
C GLY A 345 -10.13 -0.77 -3.44
N ILE A 346 -9.82 -1.17 -2.21
CA ILE A 346 -10.78 -1.73 -1.24
C ILE A 346 -11.25 -0.68 -0.26
#